data_AF-A0AB39WQL8-F1
#
_entry.id   AF-A0AB39WQL8-F1
#
_cell.length_a   1.000
_cell.length_b   1.000
_cell.length_c   1.000
_cell.angle_alpha   90.00
_cell.angle_beta   90.00
_cell.angle_gamma   90.00
#
_symmetry.space_group_name_H-M   'P 1'
#
loop_
_entity.id
_entity.type
_entity.pdbx_description
1 polymer ?
#
loop_
_entity_poly.entity_id
_entity_poly.type
_entity_poly.pdbx_seq_one_letter_code
_entity_poly.pdbx_strand_id
1 'polypeptide(L)'
;MNQQKIEQVKKILTHWNPLGDAKHRVTDLNDYETEVEDIIFGLSIEYDFPEKDITIQQLSIITKEVLNQAFNLYLTNSECDAYSEKILKILK
;
A
#
# COMPACT_ATOMS: atom_id res chain seq x y z
N MET A 1 -2.00 6.66 13.18
CA MET A 1 -2.42 5.38 12.59
C MET A 1 -2.22 4.27 13.61
N ASN A 2 -3.20 3.38 13.83
CA ASN A 2 -3.00 2.24 14.72
C ASN A 2 -2.00 1.25 14.08
N GLN A 3 -0.97 0.83 14.82
CA GLN A 3 -0.01 -0.21 14.40
C GLN A 3 -0.71 -1.46 13.83
N GLN A 4 -1.88 -1.82 14.36
CA GLN A 4 -2.69 -2.93 13.87
C GLN A 4 -3.18 -2.72 12.42
N LYS A 5 -3.53 -1.49 12.03
CA LYS A 5 -3.94 -1.18 10.64
C LYS A 5 -2.75 -1.32 9.69
N ILE A 6 -1.56 -0.84 10.09
CA ILE A 6 -0.31 -1.00 9.31
C ILE A 6 -0.04 -2.49 9.06
N GLU A 7 -0.08 -3.31 10.11
CA GLU A 7 0.15 -4.75 10.00
C GLU A 7 -0.89 -5.48 9.13
N GLN A 8 -2.14 -5.02 9.12
CA GLN A 8 -3.16 -5.57 8.22
C GLN A 8 -2.93 -5.19 6.76
N VAL A 9 -2.48 -3.96 6.49
CA VAL A 9 -2.12 -3.51 5.12
C VAL A 9 -0.87 -4.24 4.63
N LYS A 10 0.17 -4.41 5.45
CA LYS A 10 1.37 -5.22 5.15
C LYS A 10 1.00 -6.63 4.69
N LYS A 11 0.05 -7.27 5.38
CA LYS A 11 -0.44 -8.61 5.00
C LYS A 11 -1.13 -8.61 3.63
N ILE A 12 -1.88 -7.57 3.27
CA ILE A 12 -2.47 -7.47 1.93
C ILE A 12 -1.38 -7.38 0.87
N LEU A 13 -0.40 -6.48 1.03
CA LEU A 13 0.67 -6.30 0.05
C LEU A 13 1.56 -7.55 -0.05
N THR A 14 1.86 -8.19 1.08
CA THR A 14 2.63 -9.44 1.12
C THR A 14 1.88 -10.59 0.43
N HIS A 15 0.57 -10.66 0.61
CA HIS A 15 -0.26 -11.67 -0.06
C HIS A 15 -0.41 -11.39 -1.56
N TRP A 16 -0.56 -10.12 -1.95
CA TRP A 16 -0.57 -9.72 -3.35
C TRP A 16 0.76 -10.04 -4.03
N ASN A 17 1.86 -9.72 -3.36
CA ASN A 17 3.22 -9.85 -3.87
C ASN A 17 3.39 -9.21 -5.27
N PRO A 18 3.28 -7.88 -5.38
CA PRO A 18 3.44 -7.17 -6.67
C PRO A 18 4.82 -7.41 -7.32
N LEU A 19 5.81 -7.86 -6.54
CA LEU A 19 7.14 -8.24 -7.03
C LEU A 19 7.19 -9.63 -7.68
N GLY A 20 6.18 -10.49 -7.47
CA GLY A 20 6.21 -11.87 -7.94
C GLY A 20 7.47 -12.61 -7.44
N ASP A 21 8.18 -13.28 -8.34
CA ASP A 21 9.43 -13.98 -8.03
C ASP A 21 10.60 -13.04 -7.73
N ALA A 22 10.51 -11.76 -8.14
CA ALA A 22 11.55 -10.78 -7.91
C ALA A 22 11.73 -10.43 -6.42
N LYS A 23 10.76 -10.76 -5.56
CA LYS A 23 10.85 -10.56 -4.11
C LYS A 23 12.10 -11.17 -3.49
N HIS A 24 12.58 -12.30 -4.04
CA HIS A 24 13.78 -12.98 -3.54
C HIS A 24 15.08 -12.23 -3.84
N ARG A 25 15.02 -11.20 -4.69
CA ARG A 25 16.16 -10.35 -5.06
C ARG A 25 16.21 -9.06 -4.25
N VAL A 26 15.14 -8.72 -3.53
CA VAL A 26 15.07 -7.55 -2.66
C VAL A 26 15.44 -7.99 -1.25
N THR A 27 16.71 -7.85 -0.91
CA THR A 27 17.29 -8.37 0.35
C THR A 27 16.78 -7.67 1.61
N ASP A 28 16.26 -6.47 1.45
CA ASP A 28 15.73 -5.58 2.48
C ASP A 28 14.20 -5.46 2.42
N LEU A 29 13.52 -6.36 1.69
CA LEU A 29 12.05 -6.40 1.64
C LEU A 29 11.49 -6.76 3.02
N ASN A 30 11.15 -5.74 3.80
CA ASN A 30 10.57 -5.86 5.13
C ASN A 30 9.03 -6.01 5.06
N ASP A 31 8.53 -7.03 4.38
CA ASP A 31 7.09 -7.28 4.18
C ASP A 31 6.29 -6.04 3.74
N TYR A 32 6.91 -5.22 2.89
CA TYR A 32 6.39 -3.96 2.36
C TYR A 32 6.16 -2.85 3.40
N GLU A 33 6.80 -2.90 4.58
CA GLU A 33 6.56 -1.94 5.67
C GLU A 33 6.78 -0.48 5.23
N THR A 34 7.92 -0.19 4.60
CA THR A 34 8.23 1.15 4.07
C THR A 34 7.17 1.63 3.10
N GLU A 35 6.72 0.77 2.17
CA GLU A 35 5.72 1.15 1.18
C GLU A 35 4.33 1.36 1.81
N VAL A 36 4.00 0.62 2.87
CA VAL A 36 2.77 0.85 3.63
C VAL A 36 2.80 2.21 4.31
N GLU A 37 3.92 2.59 4.93
CA GLU A 37 4.09 3.90 5.55
C GLU A 37 3.97 5.03 4.52
N ASP A 38 4.59 4.87 3.34
CA ASP A 38 4.52 5.84 2.25
C ASP A 38 3.10 5.97 1.66
N ILE A 39 2.36 4.88 1.50
CA ILE A 39 0.96 4.93 1.05
C ILE A 39 0.11 5.71 2.06
N ILE A 40 0.28 5.42 3.33
CA ILE A 40 -0.44 6.08 4.43
C ILE A 40 -0.09 7.58 4.47
N PHE A 41 1.19 7.90 4.34
CA PHE A 41 1.70 9.27 4.31
C PHE A 41 1.17 10.03 3.09
N GLY A 42 1.21 9.43 1.90
CA GLY A 42 0.72 10.01 0.65
C GLY A 42 -0.79 10.33 0.66
N LEU A 43 -1.57 9.59 1.45
CA LEU A 43 -2.99 9.88 1.70
C LEU A 43 -3.22 11.03 2.68
N SER A 44 -2.15 11.58 3.27
CA SER A 44 -2.16 12.52 4.38
C SER A 44 -3.10 12.05 5.51
N ILE A 45 -2.98 10.77 5.87
CA ILE A 45 -3.63 10.24 7.07
C ILE A 45 -2.71 10.55 8.24
N GLU A 46 -2.97 11.66 8.91
CA GLU A 46 -2.21 12.03 10.11
C GLU A 46 -2.54 11.09 11.28
N TYR A 47 -1.63 10.98 12.24
CA TYR A 47 -1.79 10.08 13.38
C TYR A 47 -3.00 10.43 14.26
N ASP A 48 -3.42 11.70 14.25
CA ASP A 48 -4.41 12.29 15.15
C ASP A 48 -5.73 12.71 14.48
N PHE A 49 -5.91 12.50 13.16
CA PHE A 49 -7.14 12.88 12.45
C PHE A 49 -8.00 11.67 12.07
N PRO A 50 -9.35 11.75 12.23
CA PRO A 50 -10.28 10.65 11.99
C PRO A 50 -10.44 10.33 10.50
N GLU A 51 -11.05 9.17 10.22
CA GLU A 51 -11.45 8.66 8.90
C GLU A 51 -11.56 9.74 7.81
N LYS A 52 -10.60 9.73 6.88
CA LYS A 52 -10.61 10.60 5.71
C LYS A 52 -11.42 9.91 4.61
N ASP A 53 -12.22 10.67 3.89
CA ASP A 53 -13.01 10.17 2.76
C ASP A 53 -12.07 9.89 1.56
N ILE A 54 -11.34 8.78 1.67
CA ILE A 54 -10.43 8.29 0.65
C ILE A 54 -11.24 7.50 -0.36
N THR A 55 -11.13 7.89 -1.62
CA THR A 55 -11.70 7.12 -2.73
C THR A 55 -10.77 5.97 -3.11
N ILE A 56 -11.34 4.88 -3.63
CA ILE A 56 -10.54 3.75 -4.17
C ILE A 56 -9.57 4.26 -5.24
N GLN A 57 -10.00 5.18 -6.10
CA GLN A 57 -9.17 5.74 -7.16
C GLN A 57 -7.93 6.47 -6.62
N GLN A 58 -8.08 7.29 -5.58
CA GLN A 58 -6.94 7.96 -4.93
C GLN A 58 -5.96 6.94 -4.34
N LEU A 59 -6.49 5.93 -3.64
CA LEU A 59 -5.69 4.89 -3.03
C LEU A 59 -4.95 4.04 -4.07
N SER A 60 -5.59 3.72 -5.20
CA SER A 60 -4.95 3.01 -6.33
C SER A 60 -3.83 3.80 -6.97
N ILE A 61 -4.00 5.11 -7.14
CA ILE A 61 -2.96 5.98 -7.69
C ILE A 61 -1.74 5.98 -6.76
N ILE A 62 -1.95 6.22 -5.46
CA ILE A 62 -0.86 6.29 -4.49
C ILE A 62 -0.17 4.92 -4.34
N THR A 63 -0.95 3.83 -4.21
CA THR A 63 -0.41 2.47 -4.13
C THR A 63 0.45 2.13 -5.35
N LYS A 64 -0.05 2.47 -6.55
CA LYS A 64 0.72 2.29 -7.79
C LYS A 64 2.01 3.12 -7.78
N GLU A 65 1.94 4.39 -7.43
CA GLU A 65 3.09 5.30 -7.45
C GLU A 65 4.18 4.85 -6.48
N VAL A 66 3.82 4.54 -5.24
CA VAL A 66 4.75 4.05 -4.21
C VAL A 66 5.42 2.75 -4.66
N LEU A 67 4.64 1.74 -5.07
CA LEU A 67 5.19 0.44 -5.45
C LEU A 67 6.03 0.51 -6.73
N ASN A 68 5.61 1.29 -7.72
CA ASN A 68 6.40 1.47 -8.95
C ASN A 68 7.71 2.18 -8.66
N GLN A 69 7.73 3.19 -7.78
CA GLN A 69 8.95 3.90 -7.41
C GLN A 69 9.89 3.04 -6.56
N ALA A 70 9.37 2.36 -5.52
CA ALA A 70 10.17 1.54 -4.62
C ALA A 70 10.83 0.36 -5.34
N PHE A 71 10.11 -0.25 -6.28
CA PHE A 71 10.51 -1.52 -6.88
C PHE A 71 10.81 -1.46 -8.38
N ASN A 72 10.80 -0.27 -8.98
CA ASN A 72 10.94 -0.07 -10.42
C ASN A 72 9.98 -0.95 -11.24
N LEU A 73 8.70 -0.96 -10.84
CA LEU A 73 7.61 -1.68 -11.49
C LEU A 73 6.83 -0.79 -12.47
N TYR A 74 5.93 -1.42 -13.23
CA TYR A 74 5.05 -0.75 -14.19
C TYR A 74 3.57 -1.12 -13.98
N LEU A 75 3.14 -1.17 -12.72
CA LEU A 75 1.75 -1.44 -12.36
C LEU A 75 0.82 -0.36 -12.92
N THR A 76 -0.37 -0.78 -13.33
CA THR A 76 -1.47 0.11 -13.73
C THR A 76 -2.42 0.36 -12.56
N ASN A 77 -3.24 1.43 -12.64
CA ASN A 77 -4.26 1.69 -11.63
C ASN A 77 -5.22 0.48 -11.47
N SER A 78 -5.59 -0.15 -12.60
CA SER A 78 -6.50 -1.30 -12.63
C SER A 78 -5.94 -2.52 -11.89
N GLU A 79 -4.63 -2.72 -11.90
CA GLU A 79 -3.98 -3.80 -11.14
C GLU A 79 -3.98 -3.51 -9.65
N CYS A 80 -3.97 -2.24 -9.25
CA CYS A 80 -4.04 -1.82 -7.86
C CYS A 80 -5.48 -1.83 -7.31
N ASP A 81 -6.51 -1.60 -8.13
CA ASP A 81 -7.90 -1.36 -7.67
C ASP A 81 -8.44 -2.41 -6.69
N ALA A 82 -8.25 -3.70 -7.00
CA ALA A 82 -8.74 -4.79 -6.14
C ALA A 82 -8.04 -4.82 -4.76
N TYR A 83 -6.79 -4.39 -4.69
CA TYR A 83 -6.02 -4.35 -3.44
C TYR A 83 -6.26 -3.04 -2.70
N SER A 84 -6.38 -1.92 -3.41
CA SER A 84 -6.83 -0.64 -2.85
C SER A 84 -8.17 -0.77 -2.16
N GLU A 85 -9.14 -1.49 -2.74
CA GLU A 85 -10.43 -1.69 -2.07
C GLU A 85 -10.28 -2.42 -0.71
N LYS A 86 -9.40 -3.42 -0.64
CA LYS A 86 -9.12 -4.15 0.62
C LYS A 86 -8.41 -3.26 1.63
N ILE A 87 -7.44 -2.46 1.19
CA ILE A 87 -6.71 -1.52 2.03
C ILE A 87 -7.67 -0.44 2.56
N LEU A 88 -8.57 0.08 1.71
CA LEU A 88 -9.55 1.09 2.10
C LEU A 88 -10.47 0.61 3.23
N LYS A 89 -10.88 -0.67 3.20
CA LYS A 89 -11.70 -1.30 4.26
C LYS A 89 -10.99 -1.42 5.60
N ILE A 90 -9.66 -1.38 5.62
CA ILE A 90 -8.86 -1.35 6.86
C ILE A 90 -8.65 0.09 7.33
N LEU A 91 -8.45 1.01 6.39
CA LEU A 91 -8.11 2.40 6.69
C LEU A 91 -9.31 3.21 7.19
N LYS A 92 -10.54 2.89 6.71
CA LYS A 92 -11.79 3.31 7.36
C LYS A 92 -11.92 2.53 8.67
#